data_AF-A0A9W9WJK7-F1
#
_entry.id   AF-A0A9W9WJK7-F1
#
_cell.length_a   1.000
_cell.length_b   1.000
_cell.length_c   1.000
_cell.angle_alpha   90.00
_cell.angle_beta   90.00
_cell.angle_gamma   90.00
#
_symmetry.space_group_name_H-M   'P 1'
#
loop_
_entity.id
_entity.type
_entity.pdbx_description
1 polymer ?
#
loop_
_entity_poly.entity_id
_entity_poly.type
_entity_poly.pdbx_seq_one_letter_code
_entity_poly.pdbx_strand_id
1 'polypeptide(L)'
;MNFRDQIELCKFAYDHRISVYISKLAAEGLQEDSISGPAGMRSCFALARHHILRLAHHIRAPKELVGDSCHLGYLLQAYDVRGADSLPSVPPPVRDSHTNLRGILNRMYRTDGEEKKAVEDGLLYLNRTSFSNIFEHFMEQYTLPDTHVHAEVQVLELFYRRRLSFVDGDKFVACSKPACLCCELYFRHHPARMVVPSSHCKVWTKWSPPLVKEFTKNSTAAREQKQIMSKITQDLRDQIIDQVLRRTQLSQWHPDSRTCVTEIRPLDSSNQFEEQGKICKNGEFVADILNSTEYESEELDQGLDSDDGGVSIKV
;
A
#
# COMPACT_ATOMS: atom_id res chain seq x y z
N MET A 1 -14.50 -5.53 -31.31
CA MET A 1 -14.91 -4.40 -30.46
C MET A 1 -13.85 -3.33 -30.59
N ASN A 2 -14.22 -2.12 -31.00
CA ASN A 2 -13.30 -0.99 -31.13
C ASN A 2 -13.27 -0.28 -29.78
N PHE A 3 -12.32 -0.62 -28.89
CA PHE A 3 -12.22 -0.08 -27.53
C PHE A 3 -11.68 1.37 -27.52
N ARG A 4 -12.31 2.27 -28.29
CA ARG A 4 -11.96 3.69 -28.27
C ARG A 4 -12.55 4.42 -27.06
N ASP A 5 -13.55 3.83 -26.41
CA ASP A 5 -14.14 4.39 -25.20
C ASP A 5 -13.66 3.61 -23.95
N GLN A 6 -12.81 4.26 -23.16
CA GLN A 6 -12.28 3.72 -21.90
C GLN A 6 -13.40 3.48 -20.87
N ILE A 7 -14.49 4.26 -20.94
CA ILE A 7 -15.64 4.14 -20.05
C ILE A 7 -16.43 2.87 -20.40
N GLU A 8 -16.63 2.59 -21.69
CA GLU A 8 -17.28 1.35 -22.13
C GLU A 8 -16.53 0.11 -21.66
N LEU A 9 -15.19 0.15 -21.68
CA LEU A 9 -14.36 -0.95 -21.17
C LEU A 9 -14.54 -1.14 -19.66
N CYS A 10 -14.53 -0.05 -18.88
CA CYS A 10 -14.75 -0.11 -17.44
C CYS A 10 -16.17 -0.61 -17.10
N LYS A 11 -17.17 -0.19 -17.89
CA LYS A 11 -18.56 -0.64 -17.77
C LYS A 11 -18.69 -2.13 -18.09
N PHE A 12 -18.09 -2.59 -19.18
CA PHE A 12 -18.05 -4.01 -19.53
C PHE A 12 -17.43 -4.85 -18.40
N ALA A 13 -16.28 -4.41 -17.86
CA ALA A 13 -15.62 -5.07 -16.74
C ALA A 13 -16.51 -5.08 -15.49
N TYR A 14 -17.19 -3.97 -15.20
CA TYR A 14 -18.13 -3.87 -14.08
C TYR A 14 -19.31 -4.84 -14.22
N ASP A 15 -19.96 -4.89 -15.38
CA ASP A 15 -21.13 -5.75 -15.61
C ASP A 15 -20.76 -7.24 -15.52
N HIS A 16 -19.54 -7.61 -15.93
CA HIS A 16 -19.06 -9.00 -15.92
C HIS A 16 -18.22 -9.36 -14.68
N ARG A 17 -18.14 -8.49 -13.67
CA ARG A 17 -17.29 -8.69 -12.48
C ARG A 17 -17.64 -9.94 -11.64
N ILE A 18 -18.90 -10.38 -11.73
CA ILE A 18 -19.42 -11.60 -11.05
C ILE A 18 -19.62 -12.76 -12.02
N SER A 19 -19.08 -12.68 -13.24
CA SER A 19 -19.24 -13.73 -14.24
C SER A 19 -18.50 -15.01 -13.85
N VAL A 20 -18.97 -16.14 -14.38
CA VAL A 20 -18.31 -17.45 -14.24
C VAL A 20 -16.86 -17.43 -14.72
N TYR A 21 -16.52 -16.54 -15.66
CA TYR A 21 -15.16 -16.38 -16.17
C TYR A 21 -14.22 -15.77 -15.14
N ILE A 22 -14.67 -14.80 -14.34
CA ILE A 22 -13.87 -14.24 -13.24
C ILE A 22 -13.59 -15.31 -12.18
N SER A 23 -14.57 -16.15 -11.86
CA SER A 23 -14.39 -17.29 -10.95
C SER A 23 -13.43 -18.32 -11.53
N LYS A 24 -13.50 -18.59 -12.83
CA LYS A 24 -12.55 -19.47 -13.52
C LYS A 24 -11.12 -18.92 -13.47
N LEU A 25 -10.91 -17.63 -13.74
CA LEU A 25 -9.59 -17.00 -13.62
C LEU A 25 -9.03 -17.12 -12.19
N ALA A 26 -9.89 -17.07 -11.17
CA ALA A 26 -9.46 -17.29 -9.79
C ALA A 26 -9.01 -18.73 -9.55
N ALA A 27 -9.77 -19.72 -10.03
CA ALA A 27 -9.44 -21.14 -9.88
C ALA A 27 -8.15 -21.52 -10.62
N GLU A 28 -8.00 -21.09 -11.87
CA GLU A 28 -6.79 -21.33 -12.67
C GLU A 28 -5.57 -20.64 -12.04
N GLY A 29 -5.76 -19.44 -11.48
CA GLY A 29 -4.71 -18.73 -10.77
C GLY A 29 -4.19 -19.48 -9.54
N LEU A 30 -5.11 -20.04 -8.73
CA LEU A 30 -4.73 -20.87 -7.58
C LEU A 30 -4.03 -22.17 -8.00
N GLN A 31 -4.47 -22.77 -9.11
CA GLN A 31 -3.86 -23.99 -9.63
C GLN A 31 -2.44 -23.73 -10.15
N GLU A 32 -2.22 -22.69 -10.94
CA GLU A 32 -0.90 -22.35 -11.48
C GLU A 32 0.08 -21.97 -10.36
N ASP A 33 -0.36 -21.20 -9.36
CA ASP A 33 0.45 -20.84 -8.20
C ASP A 33 0.86 -22.09 -7.38
N SER A 34 0.04 -23.15 -7.36
CA SER A 34 0.37 -24.42 -6.70
C SER A 34 1.40 -25.27 -7.47
N ILE A 35 1.49 -25.10 -8.79
CA ILE A 35 2.35 -25.90 -9.68
C ILE A 35 3.73 -25.23 -9.88
N SER A 36 3.75 -23.91 -10.06
CA SER A 36 4.96 -23.16 -10.46
C SER A 36 5.99 -22.98 -9.35
N GLY A 37 5.69 -23.36 -8.11
CA GLY A 37 6.54 -23.08 -6.95
C GLY A 37 6.76 -21.57 -6.75
N PRO A 38 7.55 -21.15 -5.75
CA PRO A 38 7.73 -19.74 -5.40
C PRO A 38 8.70 -19.03 -6.35
N ALA A 39 8.57 -19.20 -7.67
CA ALA A 39 9.41 -18.53 -8.69
C ALA A 39 9.14 -17.01 -8.80
N GLY A 40 8.43 -16.41 -7.85
CA GLY A 40 8.16 -14.97 -7.77
C GLY A 40 7.19 -14.41 -8.82
N MET A 41 6.90 -15.15 -9.89
CA MET A 41 5.96 -14.75 -10.93
C MET A 41 4.54 -15.19 -10.59
N ARG A 42 3.61 -14.24 -10.51
CA ARG A 42 2.18 -14.51 -10.32
C ARG A 42 1.61 -15.20 -11.56
N SER A 43 0.66 -16.10 -11.37
CA SER A 43 -0.17 -16.62 -12.45
C SER A 43 -0.69 -15.50 -13.37
N CYS A 44 -0.57 -15.69 -14.67
CA CYS A 44 -1.13 -14.79 -15.68
C CYS A 44 -2.65 -14.63 -15.52
N PHE A 45 -3.35 -15.67 -15.03
CA PHE A 45 -4.78 -15.62 -14.73
C PHE A 45 -5.10 -14.74 -13.54
N ALA A 46 -4.27 -14.81 -12.49
CA ALA A 46 -4.47 -13.98 -11.30
C ALA A 46 -4.18 -12.49 -11.60
N LEU A 47 -3.21 -12.20 -12.47
CA LEU A 47 -2.96 -10.85 -13.00
C LEU A 47 -4.14 -10.35 -13.85
N ALA A 48 -4.59 -11.15 -14.82
CA ALA A 48 -5.73 -10.79 -15.66
C ALA A 48 -6.98 -10.47 -14.81
N ARG A 49 -7.29 -11.34 -13.84
CA ARG A 49 -8.38 -11.12 -12.88
C ARG A 49 -8.19 -9.80 -12.12
N HIS A 50 -6.99 -9.53 -11.62
CA HIS A 50 -6.71 -8.30 -10.89
C HIS A 50 -6.98 -7.04 -11.72
N HIS A 51 -6.47 -6.98 -12.96
CA HIS A 51 -6.66 -5.81 -13.83
C HIS A 51 -8.11 -5.63 -14.28
N ILE A 52 -8.81 -6.72 -14.64
CA ILE A 52 -10.24 -6.64 -15.01
C ILE A 52 -11.05 -6.08 -13.83
N LEU A 53 -10.76 -6.52 -12.61
CA LEU A 53 -11.49 -6.06 -11.42
C LEU A 53 -11.10 -4.63 -11.02
N ARG A 54 -9.90 -4.15 -11.36
CA ARG A 54 -9.56 -2.72 -11.24
C ARG A 54 -10.37 -1.87 -12.21
N LEU A 55 -10.53 -2.31 -13.47
CA LEU A 55 -11.39 -1.61 -14.43
C LEU A 55 -12.84 -1.51 -13.92
N ALA A 56 -13.36 -2.61 -13.37
CA ALA A 56 -14.69 -2.62 -12.72
C ALA A 56 -14.79 -1.65 -11.54
N HIS A 57 -13.71 -1.48 -10.77
CA HIS A 57 -13.66 -0.60 -9.59
C HIS A 57 -13.93 0.86 -9.94
N HIS A 58 -13.47 1.34 -11.11
CA HIS A 58 -13.71 2.72 -11.57
C HIS A 58 -15.19 3.05 -11.79
N ILE A 59 -16.05 2.05 -12.04
CA ILE A 59 -17.51 2.25 -12.11
C ILE A 59 -18.15 2.01 -10.74
N ARG A 60 -17.68 1.00 -10.00
CA ARG A 60 -18.31 0.62 -8.74
C ARG A 60 -18.14 1.70 -7.66
N ALA A 61 -16.91 2.16 -7.42
CA ALA A 61 -16.63 3.06 -6.30
C ALA A 61 -17.41 4.38 -6.40
N PRO A 62 -17.51 5.06 -7.56
CA PRO A 62 -18.37 6.24 -7.69
C PRO A 62 -19.86 5.91 -7.52
N LYS A 63 -20.34 4.77 -8.03
CA LYS A 63 -21.74 4.36 -7.86
C LYS A 63 -22.10 4.14 -6.38
N GLU A 64 -21.23 3.48 -5.62
CA GLU A 64 -21.40 3.30 -4.18
C GLU A 64 -21.38 4.66 -3.46
N LEU A 65 -20.42 5.52 -3.77
CA LEU A 65 -20.33 6.86 -3.18
C LEU A 65 -21.58 7.72 -3.44
N VAL A 66 -22.10 7.72 -4.68
CA VAL A 66 -23.33 8.44 -5.03
C VAL A 66 -24.54 7.83 -4.34
N GLY A 67 -24.62 6.50 -4.28
CA GLY A 67 -25.69 5.79 -3.56
C GLY A 67 -25.72 6.13 -2.06
N ASP A 68 -24.55 6.27 -1.45
CA ASP A 68 -24.41 6.58 -0.02
C ASP A 68 -24.46 8.09 0.27
N SER A 69 -24.40 8.95 -0.75
CA SER A 69 -24.32 10.42 -0.58
C SER A 69 -25.48 11.01 0.23
N CYS A 70 -26.67 10.41 0.17
CA CYS A 70 -27.82 10.84 0.96
C CYS A 70 -27.62 10.64 2.47
N HIS A 71 -26.87 9.61 2.86
CA HIS A 71 -26.50 9.34 4.26
C HIS A 71 -25.27 10.15 4.71
N LEU A 72 -24.44 10.58 3.77
CA LEU A 72 -23.20 11.32 4.02
C LEU A 72 -23.37 12.85 3.88
N GLY A 73 -24.58 13.34 3.60
CA GLY A 73 -24.85 14.76 3.36
C GLY A 73 -24.36 15.67 4.48
N TYR A 74 -24.44 15.23 5.74
CA TYR A 74 -23.91 16.00 6.88
C TYR A 74 -22.39 16.16 6.83
N LEU A 75 -21.64 15.15 6.36
CA LEU A 75 -20.18 15.24 6.22
C LEU A 75 -19.78 16.22 5.11
N LEU A 76 -20.50 16.17 3.98
CA LEU A 76 -20.23 17.00 2.82
C LEU A 76 -20.60 18.48 3.04
N GLN A 77 -21.50 18.77 3.98
CA GLN A 77 -21.95 20.13 4.29
C GLN A 77 -21.26 20.73 5.53
N ALA A 78 -20.85 19.91 6.49
CA ALA A 78 -20.30 20.40 7.77
C ALA A 78 -18.78 20.53 7.80
N TYR A 79 -18.05 19.98 6.81
CA TYR A 79 -16.59 19.96 6.81
C TYR A 79 -16.00 20.48 5.49
N ASP A 80 -14.89 21.21 5.61
CA ASP A 80 -14.09 21.65 4.46
C ASP A 80 -12.99 20.63 4.12
N VAL A 81 -12.77 20.41 2.83
CA VAL A 81 -11.61 19.67 2.34
C VAL A 81 -10.41 20.60 2.29
N ARG A 82 -9.29 20.19 2.90
CA ARG A 82 -8.03 20.95 2.88
C ARG A 82 -6.87 20.05 2.47
N GLY A 83 -6.04 20.56 1.56
CA GLY A 83 -4.76 19.93 1.24
C GLY A 83 -3.80 20.03 2.42
N ALA A 84 -3.05 18.95 2.68
CA ALA A 84 -1.93 18.97 3.60
C ALA A 84 -0.66 19.39 2.86
N ASP A 85 0.17 20.21 3.50
CA ASP A 85 1.47 20.59 2.94
C ASP A 85 2.40 19.37 2.89
N SER A 86 3.06 19.15 1.75
CA SER A 86 4.07 18.11 1.62
C SER A 86 5.22 18.34 2.58
N LEU A 87 5.44 17.37 3.47
CA LEU A 87 6.60 17.40 4.36
C LEU A 87 7.87 17.03 3.57
N PRO A 88 8.97 17.79 3.74
CA PRO A 88 10.22 17.47 3.07
C PRO A 88 10.73 16.10 3.52
N SER A 89 11.34 15.35 2.59
CA SER A 89 11.94 14.04 2.83
C SER A 89 13.35 14.16 3.42
N VAL A 90 13.77 13.18 4.21
CA VAL A 90 15.20 13.01 4.52
C VAL A 90 15.92 12.51 3.26
N PRO A 91 17.01 13.17 2.81
CA PRO A 91 17.76 12.71 1.65
C PRO A 91 18.41 11.35 1.90
N PRO A 92 18.63 10.55 0.83
CA PRO A 92 19.31 9.26 0.97
C PRO A 92 20.73 9.45 1.53
N PRO A 93 21.24 8.49 2.32
CA PRO A 93 22.58 8.56 2.86
C PRO A 93 23.61 8.59 1.73
N VAL A 94 24.68 9.39 1.91
CA VAL A 94 25.77 9.47 0.93
C VAL A 94 26.46 8.12 0.82
N ARG A 95 26.68 7.66 -0.42
CA ARG A 95 27.44 6.43 -0.67
C ARG A 95 28.86 6.58 -0.15
N ASP A 96 29.29 5.63 0.66
CA ASP A 96 30.62 5.59 1.25
C ASP A 96 31.28 4.20 1.10
N SER A 97 32.47 4.04 1.68
CA SER A 97 33.19 2.77 1.71
C SER A 97 32.50 1.68 2.55
N HIS A 98 31.41 2.01 3.26
CA HIS A 98 30.58 1.10 4.06
C HIS A 98 29.21 0.84 3.43
N THR A 99 28.98 1.31 2.19
CA THR A 99 27.79 1.03 1.39
C THR A 99 28.01 -0.26 0.61
N ASN A 100 28.15 -1.36 1.34
CA ASN A 100 28.34 -2.72 0.83
C ASN A 100 27.82 -3.73 1.86
N LEU A 101 27.74 -5.01 1.48
CA LEU A 101 27.24 -6.10 2.33
C LEU A 101 27.91 -6.11 3.71
N ARG A 102 29.24 -6.05 3.76
CA ARG A 102 30.00 -6.05 5.02
C ARG A 102 29.65 -4.86 5.91
N GLY A 103 29.55 -3.67 5.33
CA GLY A 103 29.15 -2.47 6.05
C GLY A 103 27.72 -2.53 6.57
N ILE A 104 26.79 -3.11 5.79
CA ILE A 104 25.40 -3.36 6.21
C ILE A 104 25.36 -4.34 7.37
N LEU A 105 26.06 -5.48 7.26
CA LEU A 105 26.13 -6.50 8.33
C LEU A 105 26.73 -5.95 9.61
N ASN A 106 27.75 -5.08 9.53
CA ASN A 106 28.33 -4.40 10.70
C ASN A 106 27.35 -3.40 11.35
N ARG A 107 26.37 -2.89 10.62
CA ARG A 107 25.29 -2.06 11.19
C ARG A 107 24.13 -2.90 11.74
N MET A 108 23.95 -4.13 11.23
CA MET A 108 22.97 -5.07 11.74
C MET A 108 23.43 -5.72 13.05
N TYR A 109 24.71 -6.10 13.14
CA TYR A 109 25.29 -6.82 14.26
C TYR A 109 26.31 -5.96 15.01
N ARG A 110 26.20 -5.93 16.35
CA ARG A 110 27.16 -5.20 17.21
C ARG A 110 28.48 -5.95 17.39
N THR A 111 28.46 -7.27 17.29
CA THR A 111 29.61 -8.15 17.51
C THR A 111 29.66 -9.21 16.42
N ASP A 112 30.87 -9.67 16.12
CA ASP A 112 31.05 -10.84 15.25
C ASP A 112 30.57 -12.10 15.99
N GLY A 113 29.85 -12.96 15.28
CA GLY A 113 29.27 -14.17 15.83
C GLY A 113 28.84 -15.15 14.73
N GLU A 114 28.48 -16.36 15.12
CA GLU A 114 28.07 -17.41 14.18
C GLU A 114 26.83 -17.01 13.38
N GLU A 115 25.86 -16.36 14.02
CA GLU A 115 24.64 -15.89 13.35
C GLU A 115 24.94 -14.87 12.25
N LYS A 116 25.85 -13.92 12.51
CA LYS A 116 26.28 -12.93 11.50
C LYS A 116 26.85 -13.61 10.26
N LYS A 117 27.68 -14.65 10.45
CA LYS A 117 28.24 -15.44 9.35
C LYS A 117 27.14 -16.22 8.61
N ALA A 118 26.22 -16.85 9.34
CA ALA A 118 25.11 -17.58 8.74
C ALA A 118 24.20 -16.67 7.90
N VAL A 119 23.96 -15.42 8.34
CA VAL A 119 23.21 -14.43 7.58
C VAL A 119 24.00 -13.93 6.37
N GLU A 120 25.30 -13.71 6.50
CA GLU A 120 26.15 -13.37 5.35
C GLU A 120 26.11 -14.45 4.26
N ASP A 121 26.30 -15.71 4.66
CA ASP A 121 26.22 -16.87 3.77
C ASP A 121 24.82 -17.02 3.14
N GLY A 122 23.77 -16.80 3.92
CA GLY A 122 22.39 -16.81 3.45
C GLY A 122 22.11 -15.72 2.42
N LEU A 123 22.59 -14.50 2.64
CA LEU A 123 22.45 -13.39 1.69
C LEU A 123 23.24 -13.66 0.40
N LEU A 124 24.45 -14.23 0.49
CA LEU A 124 25.23 -14.63 -0.68
C LEU A 124 24.53 -15.75 -1.47
N TYR A 125 23.92 -16.71 -0.79
CA TYR A 125 23.12 -17.76 -1.40
C TYR A 125 21.90 -17.18 -2.12
N LEU A 126 21.12 -16.31 -1.46
CA LEU A 126 19.97 -15.64 -2.06
C LEU A 126 20.39 -14.79 -3.28
N ASN A 127 21.50 -14.07 -3.19
CA ASN A 127 22.02 -13.26 -4.29
C ASN A 127 22.39 -14.10 -5.52
N ARG A 128 22.95 -15.30 -5.31
CA ARG A 128 23.32 -16.23 -6.41
C ARG A 128 22.11 -16.93 -7.02
N THR A 129 21.07 -17.18 -6.24
CA THR A 129 19.89 -17.96 -6.66
C THR A 129 18.75 -17.10 -7.17
N SER A 130 18.77 -15.80 -6.88
CA SER A 130 17.78 -14.85 -7.39
C SER A 130 17.95 -14.59 -8.88
N PHE A 131 16.84 -14.43 -9.59
CA PHE A 131 16.82 -14.13 -11.02
C PHE A 131 17.43 -12.74 -11.32
N SER A 132 17.30 -11.80 -10.39
CA SER A 132 18.00 -10.51 -10.37
C SER A 132 19.01 -10.50 -9.23
N ASN A 133 20.25 -10.08 -9.52
CA ASN A 133 21.33 -9.92 -8.55
C ASN A 133 20.92 -8.88 -7.49
N ILE A 134 20.55 -9.34 -6.28
CA ILE A 134 20.01 -8.50 -5.19
C ILE A 134 20.94 -7.32 -4.88
N PHE A 135 22.25 -7.55 -4.87
CA PHE A 135 23.22 -6.52 -4.55
C PHE A 135 23.34 -5.46 -5.65
N GLU A 136 23.24 -5.87 -6.91
CA GLU A 136 23.23 -4.93 -8.05
C GLU A 136 21.97 -4.09 -8.02
N HIS A 137 20.81 -4.72 -7.85
CA HIS A 137 19.53 -4.02 -7.73
C HIS A 137 19.51 -3.06 -6.53
N PHE A 138 20.05 -3.47 -5.38
CA PHE A 138 20.22 -2.57 -4.22
C PHE A 138 21.03 -1.32 -4.60
N MET A 139 22.14 -1.49 -5.31
CA MET A 139 22.98 -0.36 -5.71
C MET A 139 22.29 0.55 -6.73
N GLU A 140 21.52 0.00 -7.67
CA GLU A 140 20.69 0.80 -8.59
C GLU A 140 19.71 1.67 -7.79
N GLN A 141 18.94 1.06 -6.89
CA GLN A 141 17.96 1.77 -6.06
C GLN A 141 18.61 2.81 -5.14
N TYR A 142 19.81 2.54 -4.62
CA TYR A 142 20.55 3.48 -3.77
C TYR A 142 20.94 4.76 -4.50
N THR A 143 21.14 4.70 -5.82
CA THR A 143 21.53 5.85 -6.64
C THR A 143 20.35 6.71 -7.10
N LEU A 144 19.11 6.24 -6.89
CA LEU A 144 17.92 7.00 -7.26
C LEU A 144 17.64 8.12 -6.24
N PRO A 145 17.49 9.38 -6.69
CA PRO A 145 17.49 10.54 -5.78
C PRO A 145 16.15 10.78 -5.07
N ASP A 146 15.06 10.19 -5.54
CA ASP A 146 13.72 10.65 -5.20
C ASP A 146 13.11 9.80 -4.09
N THR A 147 13.27 10.28 -2.85
CA THR A 147 12.54 9.75 -1.70
C THR A 147 11.41 10.69 -1.29
N HIS A 148 10.32 10.14 -0.77
CA HIS A 148 9.10 10.87 -0.47
C HIS A 148 8.50 10.44 0.87
N VAL A 149 7.92 11.40 1.58
CA VAL A 149 7.05 11.12 2.73
C VAL A 149 5.68 10.72 2.20
N HIS A 150 5.26 9.49 2.49
CA HIS A 150 3.95 8.99 2.07
C HIS A 150 2.79 9.73 2.77
N ALA A 151 1.62 9.77 2.13
CA ALA A 151 0.46 10.55 2.58
C ALA A 151 0.00 10.18 4.00
N GLU A 152 0.04 8.90 4.37
CA GLU A 152 -0.28 8.39 5.71
C GLU A 152 0.52 9.14 6.77
N VAL A 153 1.83 9.23 6.55
CA VAL A 153 2.78 9.87 7.49
C VAL A 153 2.60 11.39 7.47
N GLN A 154 2.33 11.99 6.31
CA GLN A 154 2.06 13.43 6.20
C GLN A 154 0.86 13.86 7.06
N VAL A 155 -0.26 13.13 6.97
CA VAL A 155 -1.46 13.42 7.77
C VAL A 155 -1.21 13.18 9.25
N LEU A 156 -0.55 12.08 9.61
CA LEU A 156 -0.20 11.79 11.01
C LEU A 156 0.64 12.92 11.62
N GLU A 157 1.65 13.40 10.90
CA GLU A 157 2.54 14.45 11.38
C GLU A 157 1.88 15.82 11.40
N LEU A 158 0.98 16.11 10.46
CA LEU A 158 0.16 17.32 10.48
C LEU A 158 -0.64 17.39 11.79
N PHE A 159 -1.36 16.33 12.12
CA PHE A 159 -2.19 16.26 13.33
C PHE A 159 -1.34 16.30 14.60
N TYR A 160 -0.22 15.56 14.63
CA TYR A 160 0.65 15.52 15.80
C TYR A 160 1.33 16.88 16.07
N ARG A 161 1.94 17.49 15.04
CA ARG A 161 2.70 18.75 15.20
C ARG A 161 1.80 19.95 15.46
N ARG A 162 0.62 20.00 14.82
CA ARG A 162 -0.36 21.07 15.02
C ARG A 162 -1.31 20.81 16.20
N ARG A 163 -1.19 19.66 16.88
CA ARG A 163 -2.05 19.24 18.00
C ARG A 163 -3.54 19.28 17.65
N LEU A 164 -3.88 18.80 16.46
CA LEU A 164 -5.26 18.75 15.99
C LEU A 164 -6.02 17.62 16.68
N SER A 165 -7.30 17.85 16.94
CA SER A 165 -8.21 16.83 17.46
C SER A 165 -8.85 16.05 16.32
N PHE A 166 -9.02 14.75 16.52
CA PHE A 166 -9.84 13.92 15.65
C PHE A 166 -11.30 14.04 16.07
N VAL A 167 -12.21 13.91 15.09
CA VAL A 167 -13.65 13.79 15.35
C VAL A 167 -13.88 12.56 16.24
N ASP A 168 -14.68 12.73 17.29
CA ASP A 168 -15.00 11.71 18.30
C ASP A 168 -13.79 11.01 18.94
N GLY A 169 -12.60 11.61 18.84
CA GLY A 169 -11.35 11.03 19.34
C GLY A 169 -10.85 9.83 18.53
N ASP A 170 -11.46 9.50 17.39
CA ASP A 170 -11.02 8.40 16.54
C ASP A 170 -9.79 8.80 15.71
N LYS A 171 -8.60 8.38 16.16
CA LYS A 171 -7.32 8.71 15.55
C LYS A 171 -7.02 7.87 14.30
N PHE A 172 -8.02 7.69 13.45
CA PHE A 172 -7.93 6.93 12.22
C PHE A 172 -7.52 7.82 11.05
N VAL A 173 -6.61 7.32 10.22
CA VAL A 173 -6.21 7.95 8.95
C VAL A 173 -6.57 6.99 7.83
N ALA A 174 -7.56 7.38 7.01
CA ALA A 174 -7.97 6.62 5.84
C ALA A 174 -7.06 6.94 4.64
N CYS A 175 -6.75 5.94 3.83
CA CYS A 175 -6.02 6.08 2.57
C CYS A 175 -6.66 5.20 1.48
N SER A 176 -6.45 5.58 0.21
CA SER A 176 -7.03 4.88 -0.95
C SER A 176 -6.45 3.48 -1.17
N LYS A 177 -5.23 3.23 -0.68
CA LYS A 177 -4.57 1.92 -0.63
C LYS A 177 -4.21 1.58 0.82
N PRO A 178 -4.08 0.28 1.18
CA PRO A 178 -3.41 -0.12 2.41
C PRO A 178 -2.03 0.54 2.52
N ALA A 179 -1.59 0.81 3.74
CA ALA A 179 -0.31 1.44 4.00
C ALA A 179 0.87 0.55 3.57
N CYS A 180 2.01 1.17 3.26
CA CYS A 180 3.24 0.41 3.13
C CYS A 180 3.78 -0.07 4.49
N LEU A 181 4.72 -1.02 4.47
CA LEU A 181 5.32 -1.56 5.70
C LEU A 181 5.99 -0.45 6.53
N CYS A 182 6.68 0.48 5.88
CA CYS A 182 7.32 1.59 6.57
C CYS A 182 6.29 2.54 7.22
N CYS A 183 5.17 2.85 6.54
CA CYS A 183 4.08 3.64 7.11
C CYS A 183 3.43 2.93 8.31
N GLU A 184 3.13 1.64 8.18
CA GLU A 184 2.58 0.82 9.27
C GLU A 184 3.49 0.84 10.51
N LEU A 185 4.79 0.58 10.33
CA LEU A 185 5.78 0.59 11.41
C LEU A 185 5.96 2.00 11.98
N TYR A 186 5.89 3.03 11.14
CA TYR A 186 5.92 4.41 11.59
C TYR A 186 4.75 4.71 12.53
N PHE A 187 3.52 4.42 12.12
CA PHE A 187 2.32 4.58 12.96
C PHE A 187 2.43 3.81 14.27
N ARG A 188 2.87 2.55 14.21
CA ARG A 188 3.04 1.66 15.37
C ARG A 188 3.98 2.25 16.43
N HIS A 189 5.08 2.87 15.99
CA HIS A 189 6.13 3.36 16.88
C HIS A 189 6.03 4.84 17.22
N HIS A 190 5.15 5.59 16.55
CA HIS A 190 5.00 7.02 16.70
C HIS A 190 4.30 7.41 18.01
N PRO A 191 4.77 8.46 18.74
CA PRO A 191 4.21 8.87 20.04
C PRO A 191 2.74 9.31 20.01
N ALA A 192 2.23 9.74 18.84
CA ALA A 192 0.83 10.14 18.66
C ALA A 192 -0.18 9.02 19.00
N ARG A 193 0.24 7.74 18.90
CA ARG A 193 -0.60 6.55 19.13
C ARG A 193 -1.90 6.63 18.34
N MET A 194 -1.77 6.85 17.03
CA MET A 194 -2.89 6.77 16.08
C MET A 194 -3.24 5.30 15.81
N VAL A 195 -4.43 5.07 15.26
CA VAL A 195 -4.82 3.73 14.81
C VAL A 195 -3.86 3.29 13.70
N VAL A 196 -3.24 2.13 13.88
CA VAL A 196 -2.30 1.60 12.88
C VAL A 196 -3.09 1.19 11.63
N PRO A 197 -2.77 1.73 10.44
CA PRO A 197 -3.51 1.42 9.23
C PRO A 197 -3.29 -0.03 8.81
N SER A 198 -4.26 -0.61 8.11
CA SER A 198 -4.04 -1.88 7.41
C SER A 198 -2.91 -1.73 6.39
N SER A 199 -2.05 -2.73 6.29
CA SER A 199 -0.84 -2.67 5.47
C SER A 199 -0.85 -3.70 4.36
N HIS A 200 -0.24 -3.35 3.22
CA HIS A 200 0.10 -4.33 2.19
C HIS A 200 1.49 -4.93 2.42
N CYS A 201 2.18 -4.63 3.53
CA CYS A 201 3.46 -5.27 3.92
C CYS A 201 4.58 -5.21 2.86
N LYS A 202 4.56 -4.22 1.95
CA LYS A 202 5.66 -3.99 1.01
C LYS A 202 6.52 -2.83 1.50
N VAL A 203 7.83 -2.99 1.34
CA VAL A 203 8.84 -1.96 1.55
C VAL A 203 8.97 -1.15 0.27
N TRP A 204 8.64 0.14 0.35
CA TRP A 204 8.88 1.09 -0.72
C TRP A 204 10.28 1.69 -0.54
N THR A 205 11.19 1.43 -1.47
CA THR A 205 12.59 1.89 -1.39
C THR A 205 12.72 3.41 -1.44
N LYS A 206 11.73 4.08 -2.05
CA LYS A 206 11.59 5.55 -2.09
C LYS A 206 10.92 6.14 -0.84
N TRP A 207 10.56 5.35 0.15
CA TRP A 207 9.95 5.86 1.38
C TRP A 207 10.98 6.62 2.23
N SER A 208 10.58 7.75 2.80
CA SER A 208 11.42 8.52 3.72
C SER A 208 10.60 9.04 4.90
N PRO A 209 11.17 9.11 6.12
CA PRO A 209 10.54 9.84 7.20
C PRO A 209 10.58 11.36 6.91
N PRO A 210 9.72 12.16 7.58
CA PRO A 210 9.75 13.61 7.42
C PRO A 210 11.07 14.22 7.90
N LEU A 211 11.64 15.15 7.15
CA LEU A 211 12.85 15.86 7.52
C LEU A 211 12.62 16.73 8.77
N VAL A 212 13.46 16.53 9.79
CA VAL A 212 13.55 17.41 10.95
C VAL A 212 14.63 18.46 10.67
N LYS A 213 14.23 19.73 10.53
CA LYS A 213 15.13 20.84 10.15
C LYS A 213 16.37 20.98 11.05
N GLU A 214 16.20 20.81 12.36
CA GLU A 214 17.28 20.92 13.35
C GLU A 214 17.49 19.58 14.06
N PHE A 215 18.28 18.70 13.43
CA PHE A 215 18.61 17.40 13.99
C PHE A 215 19.74 17.50 15.04
N THR A 216 19.44 18.13 16.17
CA THR A 216 20.39 18.31 17.29
C THR A 216 20.05 17.40 18.46
N LYS A 217 21.04 17.09 19.33
CA LYS A 217 20.83 16.23 20.52
C LYS A 217 19.77 16.77 21.50
N ASN A 218 19.55 18.08 21.50
CA ASN A 218 18.60 18.75 22.40
C ASN A 218 17.19 18.86 21.79
N SER A 219 17.04 18.60 20.49
CA SER A 219 15.76 18.66 19.80
C SER A 219 14.90 17.46 20.17
N THR A 220 13.74 17.72 20.78
CA THR A 220 12.75 16.69 21.10
C THR A 220 12.29 15.96 19.83
N ALA A 221 12.04 16.68 18.74
CA ALA A 221 11.67 16.09 17.45
C ALA A 221 12.76 15.17 16.88
N ALA A 222 14.04 15.57 16.99
CA ALA A 222 15.15 14.72 16.56
C ALA A 222 15.26 13.44 17.41
N ARG A 223 15.05 13.56 18.72
CA ARG A 223 15.03 12.40 19.64
C ARG A 223 13.87 11.45 19.33
N GLU A 224 12.67 11.97 19.12
CA GLU A 224 11.48 11.19 18.77
C GLU A 224 11.68 10.47 17.43
N GLN A 225 12.12 11.18 16.39
CA GLN A 225 12.42 10.57 15.10
C GLN A 225 13.49 9.47 15.23
N LYS A 226 14.57 9.73 15.98
CA LYS A 226 15.60 8.71 16.22
C LYS A 226 15.04 7.47 16.91
N GLN A 227 14.15 7.64 17.88
CA GLN A 227 13.50 6.52 18.57
C GLN A 227 12.62 5.71 17.62
N ILE A 228 11.78 6.38 16.81
CA ILE A 228 10.93 5.73 15.81
C ILE A 228 11.79 4.95 14.82
N MET A 229 12.77 5.62 14.19
CA MET A 229 13.62 4.99 13.18
C MET A 229 14.45 3.83 13.74
N SER A 230 14.89 3.91 15.00
CA SER A 230 15.61 2.80 15.64
C SER A 230 14.72 1.57 15.81
N LYS A 231 13.45 1.75 16.17
CA LYS A 231 12.48 0.65 16.29
C LYS A 231 12.10 0.05 14.93
N ILE A 232 11.81 0.90 13.94
CA ILE A 232 11.56 0.45 12.56
C ILE A 232 12.76 -0.37 12.04
N THR A 233 13.98 0.14 12.25
CA THR A 233 15.21 -0.56 11.84
C THR A 233 15.36 -1.91 12.55
N GLN A 234 14.99 -2.01 13.82
CA GLN A 234 15.03 -3.25 14.58
C GLN A 234 14.02 -4.26 14.02
N ASP A 235 12.76 -3.86 13.83
CA ASP A 235 11.71 -4.75 13.33
C ASP A 235 12.05 -5.28 11.92
N LEU A 236 12.52 -4.41 11.03
CA LEU A 236 12.95 -4.81 9.69
C LEU A 236 14.17 -5.73 9.73
N ARG A 237 15.14 -5.45 10.62
CA ARG A 237 16.32 -6.31 10.80
C ARG A 237 15.90 -7.71 11.20
N ASP A 238 15.02 -7.84 12.19
CA ASP A 238 14.61 -9.15 12.72
C ASP A 238 13.86 -9.96 11.64
N GLN A 239 12.98 -9.31 10.87
CA GLN A 239 12.28 -9.95 9.74
C GLN A 239 13.26 -10.41 8.65
N ILE A 240 14.24 -9.58 8.29
CA ILE A 240 15.24 -9.92 7.27
C ILE A 240 16.12 -11.08 7.73
N ILE A 241 16.62 -11.05 8.98
CA ILE A 241 17.43 -12.13 9.54
C ILE A 241 16.67 -13.45 9.47
N ASP A 242 15.43 -13.46 9.96
CA ASP A 242 14.58 -14.64 9.99
C ASP A 242 14.29 -15.18 8.57
N GLN A 243 14.03 -14.28 7.61
CA GLN A 243 13.86 -14.65 6.20
C GLN A 243 15.12 -15.29 5.61
N VAL A 244 16.29 -14.68 5.84
CA VAL A 244 17.58 -15.14 5.31
C VAL A 244 17.95 -16.49 5.92
N LEU A 245 17.82 -16.65 7.23
CA LEU A 245 18.15 -17.90 7.93
C LEU A 245 17.25 -19.05 7.48
N ARG A 246 15.95 -18.79 7.25
CA ARG A 246 15.04 -19.78 6.67
C ARG A 246 15.25 -20.03 5.18
N ARG A 247 16.18 -19.31 4.53
CA ARG A 247 16.43 -19.34 3.08
C ARG A 247 15.15 -19.22 2.27
N THR A 248 14.17 -18.48 2.81
CA THR A 248 12.88 -18.32 2.16
C THR A 248 13.06 -17.24 1.10
N GLN A 249 12.62 -17.54 -0.13
CA GLN A 249 12.53 -16.50 -1.16
C GLN A 249 11.61 -15.37 -0.69
N LEU A 250 11.75 -14.18 -1.28
CA LEU A 250 10.84 -13.06 -1.01
C LEU A 250 9.38 -13.52 -1.09
N SER A 251 8.52 -12.90 -0.28
CA SER A 251 7.09 -13.24 -0.30
C SER A 251 6.58 -13.21 -1.74
N GLN A 252 5.68 -14.14 -2.06
CA GLN A 252 4.98 -14.15 -3.34
C GLN A 252 4.49 -12.73 -3.63
N TRP A 253 4.78 -12.23 -4.83
CA TRP A 253 4.32 -10.91 -5.26
C TRP A 253 2.81 -10.83 -5.07
N HIS A 254 2.34 -9.73 -4.48
CA HIS A 254 0.93 -9.44 -4.31
C HIS A 254 0.67 -7.98 -4.67
N PRO A 255 -0.52 -7.59 -5.16
CA PRO A 255 -0.79 -6.20 -5.50
C PRO A 255 -0.76 -5.31 -4.26
N ASP A 256 -0.31 -4.06 -4.40
CA ASP A 256 -0.33 -3.06 -3.32
C ASP A 256 -1.75 -2.52 -3.04
N SER A 257 -2.67 -2.78 -3.98
CA SER A 257 -4.02 -2.28 -4.02
C SER A 257 -5.02 -3.41 -3.77
N ARG A 258 -6.07 -3.11 -3.02
CA ARG A 258 -7.22 -4.00 -2.91
C ARG A 258 -8.10 -3.75 -4.14
N THR A 259 -8.42 -4.80 -4.89
CA THR A 259 -9.49 -4.74 -5.91
C THR A 259 -10.88 -4.65 -5.26
N CYS A 260 -10.93 -4.62 -3.91
CA CYS A 260 -12.12 -4.60 -3.07
C CYS A 260 -13.22 -5.49 -3.64
N VAL A 261 -12.87 -6.67 -4.16
CA VAL A 261 -13.87 -7.64 -4.60
C VAL A 261 -14.72 -7.87 -3.37
N THR A 262 -16.00 -7.57 -3.46
CA THR A 262 -16.95 -8.04 -2.46
C THR A 262 -16.76 -9.55 -2.46
N GLU A 263 -16.04 -10.08 -1.46
CA GLU A 263 -16.06 -11.50 -1.20
C GLU A 263 -17.53 -11.82 -1.01
N ILE A 264 -18.12 -12.47 -2.02
CA ILE A 264 -19.42 -13.09 -1.84
C ILE A 264 -19.11 -14.18 -0.82
N ARG A 265 -19.28 -13.84 0.47
CA ARG A 265 -19.32 -14.84 1.53
C ARG A 265 -20.39 -15.83 1.09
N PRO A 266 -20.09 -17.12 0.93
CA PRO A 266 -21.12 -18.13 0.82
C PRO A 266 -22.05 -17.91 2.02
N LEU A 267 -23.30 -17.61 1.73
CA LEU A 267 -24.31 -17.41 2.75
C LEU A 267 -24.61 -18.81 3.32
N ASP A 268 -23.85 -19.23 4.32
CA ASP A 268 -24.17 -20.42 5.09
C ASP A 268 -24.18 -20.12 6.59
N SER A 269 -25.32 -20.51 7.17
CA SER A 269 -25.72 -20.52 8.58
C SER A 269 -26.04 -19.16 9.24
N SER A 270 -27.33 -18.83 9.13
CA SER A 270 -28.10 -18.00 10.06
C SER A 270 -27.62 -18.08 11.50
N ASN A 271 -27.39 -16.93 12.13
CA ASN A 271 -27.86 -16.66 13.49
C ASN A 271 -28.04 -15.15 13.70
N GLN A 272 -29.32 -14.77 13.62
CA GLN A 272 -30.04 -13.72 14.34
C GLN A 272 -29.24 -12.52 14.89
N PHE A 273 -29.39 -11.38 14.22
CA PHE A 273 -29.69 -10.11 14.88
C PHE A 273 -30.78 -9.40 14.06
N GLU A 274 -32.01 -9.47 14.54
CA GLU A 274 -33.09 -8.56 14.15
C GLU A 274 -32.91 -7.27 14.94
N GLU A 275 -32.78 -6.12 14.27
CA GLU A 275 -33.58 -4.94 14.63
C GLU A 275 -33.61 -3.88 13.51
N GLN A 276 -34.76 -3.86 12.82
CA GLN A 276 -35.58 -2.71 12.48
C GLN A 276 -34.91 -1.44 11.91
N GLY A 277 -34.93 -1.31 10.58
CA GLY A 277 -34.80 -0.05 9.85
C GLY A 277 -35.83 0.02 8.72
N LYS A 278 -36.78 0.95 8.81
CA LYS A 278 -37.90 1.15 7.89
C LYS A 278 -37.43 1.31 6.44
N ILE A 279 -37.96 0.44 5.57
CA ILE A 279 -37.88 0.57 4.11
C ILE A 279 -38.69 1.80 3.68
N CYS A 280 -38.02 2.84 3.18
CA CYS A 280 -38.67 3.84 2.34
C CYS A 280 -38.64 3.35 0.89
N LYS A 281 -39.77 2.79 0.44
CA LYS A 281 -40.07 2.66 -0.99
C LYS A 281 -40.54 4.02 -1.48
N ASN A 282 -39.84 4.56 -2.48
CA ASN A 282 -40.33 5.41 -3.59
C ASN A 282 -39.24 6.41 -3.97
N GLY A 283 -38.75 6.26 -5.20
CA GLY A 283 -37.77 7.15 -5.81
C GLY A 283 -37.51 6.64 -7.22
N GLU A 284 -38.41 7.03 -8.12
CA GLU A 284 -38.55 6.55 -9.48
C GLU A 284 -37.28 6.71 -10.32
N PHE A 285 -37.19 5.80 -11.27
CA PHE A 285 -36.26 5.73 -12.39
C PHE A 285 -36.21 7.08 -13.14
N VAL A 286 -35.07 7.77 -13.10
CA VAL A 286 -34.76 8.84 -14.07
C VAL A 286 -33.55 8.39 -14.86
N ALA A 287 -33.82 7.61 -15.89
CA ALA A 287 -32.99 7.58 -17.08
C ALA A 287 -33.31 8.83 -17.91
N ASP A 288 -32.31 9.32 -18.63
CA ASP A 288 -32.33 10.46 -19.55
C ASP A 288 -32.30 11.85 -18.90
N ILE A 289 -31.10 12.44 -18.85
CA ILE A 289 -30.71 13.68 -19.54
C ILE A 289 -29.21 13.84 -19.31
N LEU A 290 -28.40 13.48 -20.31
CA LEU A 290 -27.10 14.08 -20.58
C LEU A 290 -26.87 13.98 -22.09
N ASN A 291 -27.41 14.94 -22.82
CA ASN A 291 -26.93 15.25 -24.15
C ASN A 291 -26.49 16.73 -24.17
N SER A 292 -25.27 16.93 -24.66
CA SER A 292 -24.73 18.20 -25.15
C SER A 292 -24.39 19.28 -24.11
N THR A 293 -23.14 19.24 -23.63
CA THR A 293 -22.31 20.45 -23.52
C THR A 293 -20.88 20.06 -23.82
N GLU A 294 -20.31 20.68 -24.85
CA GLU A 294 -18.89 20.67 -25.18
C GLU A 294 -18.11 21.16 -23.96
N TYR A 295 -17.22 20.32 -23.44
CA TYR A 295 -16.20 20.73 -22.47
C TYR A 295 -14.85 20.59 -23.13
N GLU A 296 -14.14 21.71 -23.17
CA GLU A 296 -12.75 21.84 -23.57
C GLU A 296 -11.90 20.83 -22.79
N SER A 297 -11.02 20.17 -23.53
CA SER A 297 -10.06 19.20 -23.02
C SER A 297 -9.04 19.90 -22.12
N GLU A 298 -9.31 19.95 -20.83
CA GLU A 298 -8.25 20.09 -19.82
C GLU A 298 -7.50 18.75 -19.75
N GLU A 299 -6.19 18.82 -19.91
CA GLU A 299 -5.27 17.69 -19.85
C GLU A 299 -5.52 16.88 -18.57
N LEU A 300 -6.14 15.71 -18.74
CA LEU A 300 -6.15 14.66 -17.74
C LEU A 300 -4.69 14.29 -17.49
N ASP A 301 -4.19 14.75 -16.35
CA ASP A 301 -2.94 14.32 -15.75
C ASP A 301 -2.94 12.79 -15.78
N GLN A 302 -2.09 12.25 -16.65
CA GLN A 302 -1.89 10.82 -16.80
C GLN A 302 -1.15 10.36 -15.54
N GLY A 303 -1.91 10.21 -14.45
CA GLY A 303 -1.59 9.34 -13.35
C GLY A 303 -1.55 7.92 -13.88
N LEU A 304 -0.47 7.61 -14.60
CA LEU A 304 0.03 6.27 -14.76
C LEU A 304 -0.01 5.68 -13.36
N ASP A 305 -0.88 4.69 -13.14
CA ASP A 305 -0.76 3.75 -12.03
C ASP A 305 0.63 3.12 -12.19
N SER A 306 1.61 3.85 -11.65
CA SER A 306 3.02 3.51 -11.65
C SER A 306 3.13 2.15 -11.00
N ASP A 307 3.81 1.24 -11.68
CA ASP A 307 4.20 -0.09 -11.24
C ASP A 307 4.19 -0.26 -9.71
N ASP A 308 3.60 -1.36 -9.24
CA ASP A 308 3.44 -1.82 -7.84
C ASP A 308 4.80 -2.05 -7.10
N GLY A 309 5.72 -1.08 -7.19
CA GLY A 309 7.18 -1.16 -7.03
C GLY A 309 7.71 -1.33 -5.61
N GLY A 310 6.85 -1.71 -4.66
CA GLY A 310 7.28 -2.11 -3.33
C GLY A 310 7.81 -3.54 -3.30
N VAL A 311 8.84 -3.79 -2.49
CA VAL A 311 9.41 -5.13 -2.23
C VAL A 311 8.61 -5.83 -1.14
N SER A 312 8.04 -7.00 -1.41
CA SER A 312 7.26 -7.75 -0.41
C SER A 312 8.16 -8.45 0.63
N ILE A 313 7.89 -8.23 1.92
CA ILE A 313 8.50 -9.00 3.02
C ILE A 313 7.45 -9.97 3.56
N LYS A 314 7.88 -11.19 3.92
CA LYS A 314 7.02 -12.16 4.59
C LYS A 314 6.90 -11.77 6.06
N VAL A 315 5.73 -11.26 6.45
CA VAL A 315 5.37 -10.91 7.84
C VAL A 315 4.70 -12.11 8.50
#